data_AF-A0A0G4MB86-F1
#
_entry.id   AF-A0A0G4MB86-F1
#
_cell.length_a   1.000
_cell.length_b   1.000
_cell.length_c   1.000
_cell.angle_alpha   90.00
_cell.angle_beta   90.00
_cell.angle_gamma   90.00
#
_symmetry.space_group_name_H-M   'P 1'
#
loop_
_entity.id
_entity.type
_entity.pdbx_description
1 polymer ?
#
loop_
_entity_poly.entity_id
_entity_poly.type
_entity_poly.pdbx_seq_one_letter_code
_entity_poly.pdbx_strand_id
1 'polypeptide(L)'
;MTGDGVNDAPSLRAADVGVAMGSGSDVAIEAADMVLLDDTFASIVEALRYGRMMFDNLKKTVAYLLPAGSFSEFWPVMANVLFGLPQILSSFLMIIICLFTDAAAAIALAYEAPEADVLVRKPRVPGKDRLVDWKLIAQAYGVVGMLETLASFAMAF
;
A
#
# COMPACT_ATOMS: atom_id res chain seq x y z
N MET A 1 7.17 -21.34 -5.14
CA MET A 1 7.96 -22.58 -5.27
C MET A 1 9.29 -22.35 -4.59
N THR A 2 9.88 -23.36 -3.94
CA THR A 2 11.24 -23.28 -3.36
C THR A 2 12.11 -24.31 -4.06
N GLY A 3 13.33 -23.97 -4.46
CA GLY A 3 14.23 -24.89 -5.15
C GLY A 3 15.69 -24.45 -5.12
N ASP A 4 16.59 -25.35 -5.50
CA ASP A 4 18.03 -25.14 -5.51
C ASP A 4 18.69 -25.68 -6.78
N GLY A 5 18.03 -26.58 -7.51
CA GLY A 5 18.58 -27.22 -8.69
C GLY A 5 18.15 -26.58 -10.02
N VAL A 6 18.94 -26.85 -11.07
CA VAL A 6 18.64 -26.45 -12.46
C VAL A 6 17.27 -26.99 -12.92
N ASN A 7 16.89 -28.16 -12.39
CA ASN A 7 15.61 -28.80 -12.69
C ASN A 7 14.41 -28.05 -12.10
N ASP A 8 14.63 -27.21 -11.08
CA ASP A 8 13.58 -26.41 -10.43
C ASP A 8 13.33 -25.09 -11.16
N ALA A 9 14.24 -24.65 -12.04
CA ALA A 9 14.17 -23.38 -12.72
C ALA A 9 12.83 -23.13 -13.47
N PRO A 10 12.25 -24.10 -14.21
CA PRO A 10 10.94 -23.91 -14.82
C PRO A 10 9.83 -23.69 -13.80
N SER A 11 9.89 -24.39 -12.67
CA SER A 11 8.90 -24.33 -11.59
C SER A 11 9.03 -23.06 -10.75
N LEU A 12 10.26 -22.59 -10.54
CA LEU A 12 10.55 -21.30 -9.90
C LEU A 12 9.99 -20.16 -10.74
N ARG A 13 10.23 -20.19 -12.06
CA ARG A 13 9.75 -19.16 -12.98
C ARG A 13 8.23 -19.16 -13.17
N ALA A 14 7.59 -20.32 -13.05
CA ALA A 14 6.13 -20.46 -13.20
C ALA A 14 5.36 -20.12 -11.90
N ALA A 15 6.03 -20.07 -10.75
CA ALA A 15 5.39 -19.73 -9.49
C ALA A 15 5.11 -18.23 -9.38
N ASP A 16 4.10 -17.85 -8.60
CA ASP A 16 3.83 -16.42 -8.31
C ASP A 16 5.00 -15.74 -7.58
N VAL A 17 5.72 -16.53 -6.78
CA VAL A 17 7.00 -16.15 -6.14
C VAL A 17 7.88 -17.40 -6.10
N GLY A 18 8.99 -17.36 -6.83
CA GLY A 18 10.07 -18.36 -6.77
C GLY A 18 11.12 -17.99 -5.71
N VAL A 19 11.49 -18.95 -4.86
CA VAL A 19 12.51 -18.77 -3.82
C VAL A 19 13.66 -19.74 -4.04
N ALA A 20 14.87 -19.23 -4.25
CA ALA A 20 16.08 -20.03 -4.41
C ALA A 20 16.99 -19.97 -3.18
N MET A 21 17.77 -21.02 -2.96
CA MET A 21 18.84 -21.06 -1.97
C MET A 21 20.09 -20.37 -2.54
N GLY A 22 20.84 -19.65 -1.70
CA GLY A 22 22.09 -18.99 -2.08
C GLY A 22 23.18 -19.99 -2.46
N SER A 23 23.17 -21.19 -1.86
CA SER A 23 24.02 -22.32 -2.26
C SER A 23 23.52 -23.08 -3.49
N GLY A 24 22.39 -22.66 -4.09
CA GLY A 24 21.77 -23.31 -5.24
C GLY A 24 22.56 -23.12 -6.54
N SER A 25 22.13 -23.81 -7.58
CA SER A 25 22.67 -23.61 -8.93
C SER A 25 22.39 -22.19 -9.45
N ASP A 26 23.33 -21.63 -10.22
CA ASP A 26 23.18 -20.30 -10.84
C ASP A 26 21.87 -20.18 -11.65
N VAL A 27 21.46 -21.27 -12.30
CA VAL A 27 20.21 -21.32 -13.07
C VAL A 27 18.97 -21.22 -12.17
N ALA A 28 19.00 -21.80 -10.96
CA ALA A 28 17.91 -21.68 -10.00
C ALA A 28 17.86 -20.26 -9.41
N ILE A 29 19.02 -19.67 -9.11
CA ILE A 29 19.14 -18.31 -8.57
C ILE A 29 18.60 -17.28 -9.57
N GLU A 30 18.99 -17.37 -10.84
CA GLU A 30 18.50 -16.48 -11.92
C GLU A 30 17.00 -16.69 -12.23
N ALA A 31 16.46 -17.88 -11.96
CA ALA A 31 15.05 -18.18 -12.19
C ALA A 31 14.13 -17.72 -11.07
N ALA A 32 14.65 -17.46 -9.86
CA ALA A 32 13.87 -17.10 -8.68
C ALA A 32 13.66 -15.58 -8.52
N ASP A 33 12.59 -15.20 -7.82
CA ASP A 33 12.27 -13.80 -7.47
C ASP A 33 12.91 -13.38 -6.14
N MET A 34 13.24 -14.36 -5.29
CA MET A 34 13.84 -14.16 -3.97
C MET A 34 14.94 -15.20 -3.76
N VAL A 35 16.07 -14.78 -3.17
CA VAL A 35 17.22 -15.64 -2.89
C VAL A 35 17.54 -15.58 -1.40
N LEU A 36 17.67 -16.75 -0.78
CA LEU A 36 18.02 -16.89 0.63
C LEU A 36 19.54 -17.03 0.77
N LEU A 37 20.20 -15.90 1.05
CA LEU A 37 21.67 -15.85 1.14
C LEU A 37 22.26 -16.62 2.33
N ASP A 38 21.44 -16.87 3.35
CA ASP A 38 21.82 -17.58 4.58
C ASP A 38 21.51 -19.07 4.52
N ASP A 39 20.93 -19.54 3.41
CA ASP A 39 20.47 -20.92 3.19
C ASP A 39 19.55 -21.46 4.31
N THR A 40 18.85 -20.58 5.03
CA THR A 40 17.89 -21.01 6.06
C THR A 40 16.44 -20.88 5.60
N PHE A 41 15.67 -21.95 5.76
CA PHE A 41 14.23 -21.92 5.52
C PHE A 41 13.46 -21.04 6.51
N ALA A 42 14.07 -20.68 7.64
CA ALA A 42 13.47 -19.77 8.63
C ALA A 42 13.20 -18.37 8.03
N SER A 43 14.06 -17.91 7.12
CA SER A 43 13.92 -16.64 6.41
C SER A 43 12.61 -16.54 5.60
N ILE A 44 12.04 -17.67 5.16
CA ILE A 44 10.73 -17.68 4.47
C ILE A 44 9.61 -17.28 5.44
N VAL A 45 9.66 -17.73 6.70
CA VAL A 45 8.65 -17.39 7.71
C VAL A 45 8.71 -15.90 8.04
N GLU A 46 9.92 -15.35 8.14
CA GLU A 46 10.12 -13.91 8.34
C GLU A 46 9.66 -13.09 7.13
N ALA A 47 9.98 -13.52 5.91
CA ALA A 47 9.48 -12.90 4.67
C ALA A 47 7.94 -12.90 4.61
N LEU A 48 7.29 -14.00 5.01
CA LEU A 48 5.82 -14.08 5.09
C LEU A 48 5.26 -13.11 6.14
N ARG A 49 5.94 -12.94 7.27
CA ARG A 49 5.55 -11.96 8.31
C ARG A 49 5.59 -10.54 7.76
N TYR A 50 6.69 -10.15 7.09
CA TYR A 50 6.82 -8.81 6.49
C TYR A 50 5.85 -8.59 5.34
N GLY A 51 5.65 -9.58 4.45
CA GLY A 51 4.69 -9.46 3.36
C GLY A 51 3.26 -9.24 3.85
N ARG A 52 2.88 -9.91 4.95
CA ARG A 52 1.58 -9.72 5.62
C ARG A 52 1.48 -8.34 6.28
N MET A 53 2.53 -7.89 6.97
CA MET A 53 2.58 -6.56 7.60
C MET A 53 2.45 -5.44 6.56
N MET A 54 3.24 -5.53 5.47
CA MET A 54 3.22 -4.54 4.40
C MET A 54 1.86 -4.42 3.72
N PHE A 55 1.12 -5.53 3.57
CA PHE A 55 -0.22 -5.48 3.01
C PHE A 55 -1.19 -4.68 3.89
N ASP A 56 -1.13 -4.84 5.20
CA ASP A 56 -1.98 -4.09 6.13
C ASP A 56 -1.57 -2.61 6.17
N ASN A 57 -0.27 -2.32 6.22
CA ASN A 57 0.24 -0.95 6.21
C ASN A 57 -0.12 -0.22 4.90
N LEU A 58 -0.05 -0.91 3.75
CA LEU A 58 -0.51 -0.35 2.48
C LEU A 58 -2.00 -0.02 2.49
N LYS A 59 -2.86 -0.83 3.15
CA LYS A 59 -4.28 -0.47 3.31
C LYS A 59 -4.43 0.83 4.09
N LYS A 60 -3.65 1.03 5.15
CA LYS A 60 -3.67 2.27 5.97
C LYS A 60 -3.20 3.47 5.16
N THR A 61 -2.08 3.34 4.44
CA THR A 61 -1.57 4.40 3.56
C THR A 61 -2.60 4.79 2.50
N VAL A 62 -3.27 3.82 1.88
CA VAL A 62 -4.33 4.10 0.89
C VAL A 62 -5.55 4.74 1.55
N ALA A 63 -5.94 4.30 2.74
CA ALA A 63 -7.05 4.90 3.50
C ALA A 63 -6.77 6.35 3.92
N TYR A 64 -5.50 6.72 4.11
CA TYR A 64 -5.05 8.10 4.37
C TYR A 64 -5.02 8.94 3.08
N LEU A 65 -4.41 8.42 2.01
CA LEU A 65 -4.18 9.18 0.78
C LEU A 65 -5.45 9.44 -0.05
N LEU A 66 -6.40 8.50 -0.08
CA LEU A 66 -7.62 8.67 -0.87
C LEU A 66 -8.44 9.90 -0.46
N PRO A 67 -8.86 10.07 0.81
CA PRO A 67 -9.66 11.23 1.20
C PRO A 67 -8.89 12.55 1.07
N ALA A 68 -7.67 12.59 1.61
CA ALA A 68 -6.84 13.79 1.68
C ALA A 68 -6.37 14.26 0.30
N GLY A 69 -5.77 13.38 -0.50
CA GLY A 69 -5.12 13.75 -1.76
C GLY A 69 -6.03 13.70 -2.99
N SER A 70 -7.33 13.43 -2.84
CA SER A 70 -8.25 13.40 -3.99
C SER A 70 -9.61 14.01 -3.69
N PHE A 71 -10.30 13.54 -2.64
CA PHE A 71 -11.66 14.00 -2.40
C PHE A 71 -11.68 15.44 -1.86
N SER A 72 -10.92 15.72 -0.80
CA SER A 72 -10.93 17.03 -0.15
C SER A 72 -10.24 18.13 -0.98
N GLU A 73 -9.28 17.79 -1.84
CA GLU A 73 -8.65 18.72 -2.79
C GLU A 73 -9.52 19.05 -4.01
N PHE A 74 -10.40 18.12 -4.44
CA PHE A 74 -11.27 18.31 -5.60
C PHE A 74 -12.39 19.33 -5.35
N TRP A 75 -13.00 19.30 -4.16
CA TRP A 75 -14.15 20.15 -3.84
C TRP A 75 -13.90 21.66 -3.86
N PRO A 76 -12.77 22.19 -3.38
CA PRO A 76 -12.41 23.61 -3.51
C PRO A 76 -12.47 24.12 -4.96
N VAL A 77 -11.92 23.34 -5.91
CA VAL A 77 -11.94 23.68 -7.34
C VAL A 77 -13.37 23.61 -7.88
N MET A 78 -14.11 22.56 -7.54
CA MET A 78 -15.50 22.43 -7.96
C MET A 78 -16.40 23.55 -7.44
N ALA A 79 -16.21 23.98 -6.19
CA ALA A 79 -17.00 25.05 -5.60
C ALA A 79 -16.70 26.42 -6.25
N ASN A 80 -15.44 26.67 -6.61
CA ASN A 80 -15.09 27.85 -7.41
C ASN A 80 -15.81 27.84 -8.76
N VAL A 81 -15.78 26.71 -9.48
CA VAL A 81 -16.41 26.60 -10.81
C VAL A 81 -17.94 26.70 -10.76
N LEU A 82 -18.58 26.05 -9.77
CA LEU A 82 -20.04 26.00 -9.69
C LEU A 82 -20.67 27.24 -9.05
N PHE A 83 -20.04 27.80 -8.02
CA PHE A 83 -20.61 28.89 -7.21
C PHE A 83 -19.88 30.23 -7.38
N GLY A 84 -18.78 30.27 -8.15
CA GLY A 84 -17.99 31.49 -8.36
C GLY A 84 -17.27 31.98 -7.10
N LEU A 85 -17.10 31.11 -6.09
CA LEU A 85 -16.41 31.45 -4.84
C LEU A 85 -14.92 31.68 -5.09
N PRO A 86 -14.24 32.54 -4.31
CA PRO A 86 -12.79 32.69 -4.41
C PRO A 86 -12.11 31.34 -4.21
N GLN A 87 -11.05 31.07 -4.98
CA GLN A 87 -10.35 29.79 -4.95
C GLN A 87 -9.72 29.57 -3.57
N ILE A 88 -10.29 28.63 -2.81
CA ILE A 88 -9.85 28.31 -1.44
C ILE A 88 -8.46 27.66 -1.44
N LEU A 89 -8.17 26.82 -2.44
CA LEU A 89 -6.91 26.09 -2.57
C LEU A 89 -6.26 26.33 -3.93
N SER A 90 -5.08 26.94 -3.95
CA SER A 90 -4.29 27.13 -5.18
C SER A 90 -3.70 25.81 -5.67
N SER A 91 -3.58 25.63 -6.98
CA SER A 91 -2.91 24.46 -7.59
C SER A 91 -1.48 24.27 -7.09
N PHE A 92 -0.79 25.36 -6.74
CA PHE A 92 0.55 25.28 -6.15
C PHE A 92 0.52 24.62 -4.77
N LEU A 93 -0.43 25.01 -3.91
CA LEU A 93 -0.56 24.45 -2.57
C LEU A 93 -0.96 22.97 -2.62
N MET A 94 -1.83 22.60 -3.56
CA MET A 94 -2.23 21.21 -3.82
C MET A 94 -1.01 20.34 -4.15
N ILE A 95 -0.11 20.82 -5.02
CA ILE A 95 1.13 20.10 -5.35
C ILE A 95 2.02 19.95 -4.11
N ILE A 96 2.13 20.99 -3.27
CA ILE A 96 2.92 20.94 -2.04
C ILE A 96 2.35 19.88 -1.07
N ILE A 97 1.03 19.81 -0.92
CA ILE A 97 0.37 18.83 -0.05
C ILE A 97 0.64 17.41 -0.57
N CYS A 98 0.30 17.14 -1.83
CA CYS A 98 0.44 15.84 -2.46
C CYS A 98 1.89 15.31 -2.46
N LEU A 99 2.88 16.16 -2.80
CA LEU A 99 4.27 15.71 -3.00
C LEU A 99 5.11 15.72 -1.72
N PHE A 100 4.80 16.60 -0.76
CA PHE A 100 5.64 16.75 0.42
C PHE A 100 4.96 16.22 1.67
N THR A 101 3.82 16.79 2.07
CA THR A 101 3.20 16.44 3.35
C THR A 101 2.63 15.03 3.33
N ASP A 102 1.90 14.69 2.25
CA ASP A 102 1.27 13.38 2.12
C ASP A 102 2.29 12.28 1.86
N ALA A 103 3.34 12.54 1.09
CA ALA A 103 4.43 11.59 0.88
C ALA A 103 5.12 11.25 2.22
N ALA A 104 5.41 12.24 3.05
CA ALA A 104 6.02 12.01 4.35
C ALA A 104 5.13 11.18 5.29
N ALA A 105 3.84 11.52 5.37
CA ALA A 105 2.87 10.78 6.17
C ALA A 105 2.65 9.34 5.66
N ALA A 106 2.55 9.17 4.34
CA ALA A 106 2.38 7.87 3.69
C ALA A 106 3.57 6.93 3.96
N ILE A 107 4.79 7.45 3.91
CA ILE A 107 6.01 6.70 4.25
C ILE A 107 5.99 6.33 5.74
N ALA A 108 5.63 7.27 6.62
CA ALA A 108 5.56 6.98 8.06
C ALA A 108 4.56 5.83 8.36
N LEU A 109 3.39 5.84 7.73
CA LEU A 109 2.40 4.76 7.85
C LEU A 109 2.89 3.41 7.30
N ALA A 110 3.76 3.43 6.29
CA ALA A 110 4.35 2.19 5.75
C ALA A 110 5.24 1.47 6.78
N TYR A 111 5.85 2.19 7.72
CA TYR A 111 6.72 1.65 8.78
C TYR A 111 5.99 1.28 10.07
N GLU A 112 4.65 1.29 10.10
CA GLU A 112 3.92 0.91 11.30
C GLU A 112 4.16 -0.54 11.72
N ALA A 113 4.18 -0.76 13.03
CA ALA A 113 4.27 -2.08 13.62
C ALA A 113 2.96 -2.88 13.41
N PRO A 114 3.03 -4.22 13.37
CA PRO A 114 1.84 -5.05 13.22
C PRO A 114 0.96 -4.93 14.47
N GLU A 115 -0.34 -4.66 14.27
CA GLU A 115 -1.32 -4.48 15.37
C GLU A 115 -1.63 -5.79 16.12
N ALA A 116 -1.46 -6.92 15.44
CA ALA A 116 -1.73 -8.24 15.97
C ALA A 116 -0.75 -9.26 15.39
N ASP A 117 -0.76 -10.48 15.92
CA ASP A 117 0.06 -11.56 15.37
C ASP A 117 -0.43 -11.96 13.97
N VAL A 118 0.27 -11.42 12.96
CA VAL A 118 -0.03 -11.62 11.54
C VAL A 118 0.23 -13.05 11.06
N LEU A 119 0.90 -13.90 11.84
CA LEU A 119 1.17 -15.29 11.46
C LEU A 119 0.03 -16.23 11.84
N VAL A 120 -0.74 -15.91 12.89
CA VAL A 120 -1.89 -16.72 13.35
C VAL A 120 -3.07 -16.65 12.38
N ARG A 121 -3.24 -15.52 11.66
CA ARG A 121 -4.32 -15.37 10.68
C ARG A 121 -4.13 -16.30 9.47
N LYS A 122 -5.24 -16.79 8.93
CA LYS A 122 -5.24 -17.56 7.66
C LYS A 122 -4.77 -16.67 6.49
N PRO A 123 -4.14 -17.25 5.45
CA PRO A 123 -3.81 -16.51 4.23
C PRO A 123 -5.05 -15.85 3.63
N ARG A 124 -4.87 -14.63 3.09
CA ARG A 124 -5.93 -13.89 2.39
C ARG A 124 -6.41 -14.66 1.16
N VAL A 125 -7.69 -14.53 0.85
CA VAL A 125 -8.25 -15.14 -0.37
C VAL A 125 -8.24 -14.11 -1.50
N PRO A 126 -7.49 -14.35 -2.60
CA PRO A 126 -7.52 -13.48 -3.77
C PRO A 126 -8.95 -13.30 -4.27
N GLY A 127 -9.35 -12.05 -4.54
CA GLY A 127 -10.69 -11.69 -5.03
C GLY A 127 -11.70 -11.31 -3.95
N LYS A 128 -11.64 -11.92 -2.76
CA LYS A 128 -12.50 -11.55 -1.63
C LYS A 128 -11.86 -10.46 -0.76
N ASP A 129 -10.60 -10.66 -0.38
CA ASP A 129 -9.87 -9.74 0.50
C ASP A 129 -8.98 -8.82 -0.37
N ARG A 130 -9.58 -7.76 -0.91
CA ARG A 130 -8.86 -6.82 -1.79
C ARG A 130 -8.09 -5.81 -0.96
N LEU A 131 -7.10 -5.17 -1.57
CA LEU A 131 -6.38 -4.06 -0.92
C LEU A 131 -7.34 -2.88 -0.68
N VAL A 132 -8.14 -2.56 -1.70
CA VAL A 132 -9.17 -1.51 -1.64
C VAL A 132 -10.54 -2.16 -1.73
N ASP A 133 -11.22 -2.22 -0.58
CA ASP A 133 -12.57 -2.74 -0.48
C ASP A 133 -13.59 -1.60 -0.54
N TRP A 134 -14.85 -1.90 -0.92
CA TRP A 134 -15.93 -0.92 -0.92
C TRP A 134 -16.12 -0.25 0.44
N LYS A 135 -15.91 -1.01 1.53
CA LYS A 135 -15.96 -0.48 2.90
C LYS A 135 -14.91 0.60 3.15
N LEU A 136 -13.70 0.40 2.62
CA LEU A 136 -12.61 1.37 2.72
C LEU A 136 -12.97 2.64 1.93
N ILE A 137 -13.46 2.49 0.70
CA ILE A 137 -13.87 3.64 -0.13
C ILE A 137 -15.01 4.42 0.56
N ALA A 138 -16.02 3.71 1.08
CA ALA A 138 -17.16 4.33 1.75
C ALA A 138 -16.74 5.07 3.03
N GLN A 139 -15.83 4.52 3.82
CA GLN A 139 -15.29 5.18 5.01
C GLN A 139 -14.39 6.37 4.65
N ALA A 140 -13.47 6.17 3.69
CA ALA A 140 -12.54 7.18 3.21
C ALA A 140 -13.29 8.38 2.65
N TYR A 141 -14.10 8.23 1.60
CA TYR A 141 -14.78 9.36 0.99
C TYR A 141 -16.03 9.80 1.75
N GLY A 142 -16.81 8.86 2.26
CA GLY A 142 -18.08 9.16 2.89
C GLY A 142 -17.96 9.78 4.28
N VAL A 143 -16.94 9.43 5.05
CA VAL A 143 -16.79 9.96 6.41
C VAL A 143 -15.61 10.91 6.47
N VAL A 144 -14.39 10.42 6.20
CA VAL A 144 -13.16 11.20 6.38
C VAL A 144 -13.09 12.35 5.39
N GLY A 145 -13.27 12.08 4.10
CA GLY A 145 -13.21 13.08 3.04
C GLY A 145 -14.31 14.14 3.15
N MET A 146 -15.53 13.76 3.54
CA MET A 146 -16.59 14.74 3.82
C MET A 146 -16.24 15.63 5.02
N LEU A 147 -15.69 15.07 6.10
CA LEU A 147 -15.27 15.85 7.27
C LEU A 147 -14.12 16.82 6.93
N GLU A 148 -13.10 16.35 6.21
CA GLU A 148 -11.99 17.18 5.75
C GLU A 148 -12.46 18.33 4.86
N THR A 149 -13.38 18.04 3.93
CA THR A 149 -13.96 19.05 3.06
C THR A 149 -14.75 20.08 3.87
N LEU A 150 -15.63 19.65 4.77
CA LEU A 150 -16.39 20.59 5.59
C LEU A 150 -15.49 21.44 6.48
N ALA A 151 -14.43 20.85 7.05
CA ALA A 151 -13.46 21.58 7.86
C ALA A 151 -12.65 22.58 7.02
N SER A 152 -12.21 22.21 5.81
CA SER A 152 -11.44 23.10 4.94
C SER A 152 -12.27 24.29 4.47
N PHE A 153 -13.54 24.07 4.11
CA PHE A 153 -14.47 25.15 3.76
C PHE A 153 -14.80 26.03 4.97
N ALA A 154 -14.97 25.45 6.16
CA ALA A 154 -15.24 26.22 7.37
C ALA A 154 -14.05 27.10 7.81
N MET A 155 -12.81 26.71 7.53
CA MET A 155 -11.64 27.55 7.82
C MET A 155 -11.35 28.60 6.73
N ALA A 156 -11.95 28.47 5.55
CA ALA A 156 -11.76 29.40 4.44
C ALA A 156 -12.63 30.66 4.53
N PHE A 157 -13.69 30.63 5.33
CA PHE A 157 -14.61 31.74 5.60
C PHE A 157 -14.50 32.19 7.06
#